data_AF-A0A1N7QT89-F1
#
_entry.id   AF-A0A1N7QT89-F1
#
_cell.length_a   1.000
_cell.length_b   1.000
_cell.length_c   1.000
_cell.angle_alpha   90.00
_cell.angle_beta   90.00
_cell.angle_gamma   90.00
#
_symmetry.space_group_name_H-M   'P 1'
#
loop_
_entity.id
_entity.type
_entity.pdbx_description
1 polymer ?
#
loop_
_entity_poly.entity_id
_entity_poly.type
_entity_poly.pdbx_seq_one_letter_code
_entity_poly.pdbx_strand_id
1 'polypeptide(L)'
;MYTEIEQQSCLDIDWFFTGNNEIAFVASAGGKLPETIAELGEKNGILSSYFRNLPEMSDVIINPELKTILSNVNETYLSDFINMAKKGIYAFDKTVLNNFLDSNYHLVASPKTPLKLKDLSPDVIEVIVKAQFNNELKDMKQIDVFKFNE
;
A
#
# COMPACT_ATOMS: atom_id res chain seq x y z
N MET A 1 11.17 14.01 4.18
CA MET A 1 10.27 13.70 5.30
C MET A 1 8.95 14.39 5.04
N TYR A 2 7.82 13.70 5.18
CA TYR A 2 6.49 14.30 5.09
C TYR A 2 6.08 14.87 6.45
N THR A 3 5.78 16.16 6.51
CA THR A 3 5.20 16.81 7.70
C THR A 3 3.74 16.36 7.89
N GLU A 4 3.22 16.44 9.13
CA GLU A 4 1.80 16.11 9.39
C GLU A 4 0.84 16.95 8.54
N ILE A 5 1.20 18.22 8.27
CA ILE A 5 0.43 19.12 7.41
C ILE A 5 0.40 18.60 5.97
N GLU A 6 1.53 18.14 5.43
CA GLU A 6 1.58 17.54 4.09
C GLU A 6 0.81 16.23 4.03
N GLN A 7 0.89 15.39 5.07
CA GLN A 7 0.11 14.15 5.14
C GLN A 7 -1.40 14.41 5.17
N GLN A 8 -1.84 15.42 5.93
CA GLN A 8 -3.26 15.76 6.02
C GLN A 8 -3.77 16.51 4.78
N SER A 9 -2.89 17.28 4.10
CA SER A 9 -3.27 18.10 2.94
C SER A 9 -3.11 17.36 1.61
N CYS A 10 -2.25 16.33 1.53
CA CYS A 10 -2.09 15.49 0.35
C CYS A 10 -2.87 14.19 0.53
N LEU A 11 -4.02 14.11 -0.14
CA LEU A 11 -4.80 12.87 -0.22
C LEU A 11 -4.08 11.75 -1.01
N ASP A 12 -3.06 12.10 -1.79
CA ASP A 12 -2.48 11.22 -2.81
C ASP A 12 -1.11 10.61 -2.42
N ILE A 13 -0.81 10.48 -1.12
CA ILE A 13 0.45 9.81 -0.72
C ILE A 13 0.27 8.29 -0.84
N ASP A 14 0.85 7.77 -1.91
CA ASP A 14 1.04 6.36 -2.22
C ASP A 14 2.26 5.82 -1.50
N TRP A 15 2.11 4.91 -0.54
CA TRP A 15 3.26 4.33 0.17
C TRP A 15 3.33 2.81 0.06
N PHE A 16 4.55 2.29 0.19
CA PHE A 16 4.85 0.88 -0.01
C PHE A 16 5.54 0.30 1.21
N PHE A 17 5.22 -0.94 1.51
CA PHE A 17 5.84 -1.68 2.59
C PHE A 17 5.95 -3.16 2.23
N THR A 18 6.75 -3.89 2.99
CA THR A 18 6.94 -5.33 2.78
C THR A 18 6.46 -6.14 3.97
N GLY A 19 5.69 -7.19 3.70
CA GLY A 19 5.27 -8.18 4.70
C GLY A 19 6.05 -9.47 4.49
N ASN A 20 7.02 -9.76 5.37
CA ASN A 20 8.00 -10.86 5.21
C ASN A 20 8.77 -10.80 3.89
N ASN A 21 8.20 -11.36 2.82
CA ASN A 21 8.78 -11.42 1.48
C ASN A 21 7.88 -10.81 0.40
N GLU A 22 6.67 -10.41 0.75
CA GLU A 22 5.66 -9.90 -0.16
C GLU A 22 5.60 -8.37 -0.07
N ILE A 23 5.01 -7.73 -1.07
CA ILE A 23 4.98 -6.28 -1.19
C ILE A 23 3.54 -5.80 -1.15
N ALA A 24 3.32 -4.74 -0.38
CA ALA A 24 2.05 -4.05 -0.30
C ALA A 24 2.21 -2.58 -0.69
N PHE A 25 1.13 -2.07 -1.26
CA PHE A 25 0.86 -0.70 -1.64
C PHE A 25 -0.33 -0.21 -0.83
N VAL A 26 -0.24 1.01 -0.31
CA VAL A 26 -1.30 1.63 0.46
C VAL A 26 -1.50 3.07 -0.01
N ALA A 27 -2.74 3.39 -0.35
CA ALA A 27 -3.16 4.76 -0.57
C ALA A 27 -3.49 5.40 0.79
N SER A 28 -2.78 6.47 1.16
CA SER A 28 -2.95 7.10 2.48
C SER A 28 -4.26 7.88 2.62
N ALA A 29 -4.81 8.42 1.53
CA ALA A 29 -6.04 9.22 1.49
C ALA A 29 -6.11 10.32 2.58
N GLY A 30 -4.97 10.97 2.88
CA GLY A 30 -4.87 12.00 3.91
C GLY A 30 -4.72 11.49 5.35
N GLY A 31 -4.39 10.20 5.51
CA GLY A 31 -4.16 9.55 6.79
C GLY A 31 -2.75 9.71 7.34
N LYS A 32 -2.60 9.53 8.66
CA LYS A 32 -1.29 9.47 9.31
C LYS A 32 -0.49 8.27 8.80
N LEU A 33 0.73 8.54 8.33
CA LEU A 33 1.67 7.52 7.89
C LEU A 33 2.47 6.97 9.08
N PRO A 34 2.97 5.71 9.00
CA PRO A 34 4.00 5.24 9.93
C PRO A 34 5.21 6.17 9.89
N GLU A 35 5.88 6.36 11.04
CA GLU A 35 7.02 7.28 11.16
C GLU A 35 8.12 6.96 10.13
N THR A 36 8.43 5.68 9.93
CA THR A 36 9.42 5.25 8.95
C THR A 36 9.06 5.62 7.51
N ILE A 37 7.78 5.58 7.16
CA ILE A 37 7.30 6.01 5.84
C ILE A 37 7.33 7.53 5.73
N ALA A 38 6.95 8.24 6.79
CA ALA A 38 7.02 9.69 6.85
C ALA A 38 8.47 10.17 6.68
N GLU A 39 9.45 9.48 7.27
CA GLU A 39 10.88 9.77 7.12
C GLU A 39 11.38 9.53 5.69
N LEU A 40 10.94 8.44 5.03
CA LEU A 40 11.32 8.11 3.66
C LEU A 40 11.04 9.25 2.67
N GLY A 41 9.94 9.98 2.86
CA GLY A 41 9.63 11.18 2.08
C GLY A 41 9.71 10.93 0.56
N GLU A 42 10.58 11.69 -0.13
CA GLU A 42 10.80 11.59 -1.58
C GLU A 42 11.23 10.19 -2.07
N LYS A 43 11.87 9.37 -1.22
CA LYS A 43 12.24 7.99 -1.59
C LYS A 43 11.01 7.13 -1.90
N ASN A 44 9.87 7.47 -1.33
CA ASN A 44 8.61 6.81 -1.62
C ASN A 44 8.14 7.07 -3.07
N GLY A 45 8.46 8.24 -3.64
CA GLY A 45 8.21 8.54 -5.05
C GLY A 45 9.01 7.67 -6.02
N ILE A 46 10.22 7.26 -5.62
CA ILE A 46 11.05 6.32 -6.39
C ILE A 46 10.40 4.93 -6.39
N LEU A 47 9.91 4.46 -5.24
CA LEU A 47 9.14 3.21 -5.14
C LEU A 47 7.90 3.25 -6.02
N SER A 48 7.11 4.32 -5.93
CA SER A 48 5.90 4.50 -6.75
C SER A 48 6.22 4.43 -8.24
N SER A 49 7.26 5.14 -8.68
CA SER A 49 7.69 5.13 -10.09
C SER A 49 8.19 3.75 -10.53
N TYR A 50 8.92 3.03 -9.67
CA TYR A 50 9.42 1.69 -9.97
C TYR A 50 8.26 0.69 -10.14
N PHE A 51 7.38 0.61 -9.15
CA PHE A 51 6.23 -0.29 -9.18
C PHE A 51 5.24 0.09 -10.29
N ARG A 52 5.08 1.36 -10.62
CA ARG A 52 4.26 1.81 -11.76
C ARG A 52 4.81 1.35 -13.11
N ASN A 53 6.12 1.15 -13.24
CA ASN A 53 6.77 0.69 -14.48
C ASN A 53 6.93 -0.83 -14.59
N LEU A 54 6.63 -1.61 -13.55
CA LEU A 54 6.70 -3.07 -13.62
C LEU A 54 5.67 -3.64 -14.60
N PRO A 55 6.01 -4.73 -15.33
CA PRO A 55 5.07 -5.42 -16.20
C PRO A 55 3.97 -6.13 -15.41
N GLU A 56 2.79 -6.29 -16.03
CA GLU A 56 1.74 -7.15 -15.49
C GLU A 56 2.22 -8.61 -15.47
N MET A 57 2.16 -9.25 -14.30
CA MET A 57 2.69 -10.61 -14.09
C MET A 57 1.72 -11.56 -13.36
N SER A 58 0.65 -11.02 -12.79
CA SER A 58 -0.30 -11.75 -11.98
C SER A 58 -1.74 -11.39 -12.34
N ASP A 59 -2.64 -12.35 -12.19
CA ASP A 59 -4.06 -12.06 -12.07
C ASP A 59 -4.37 -11.33 -10.77
N VAL A 60 -5.52 -10.67 -10.72
CA VAL A 60 -6.01 -9.92 -9.56
C VAL A 60 -7.23 -10.57 -8.95
N ILE A 61 -7.27 -10.56 -7.62
CA ILE A 61 -8.44 -10.89 -6.81
C ILE A 61 -8.88 -9.61 -6.11
N ILE A 62 -10.06 -9.10 -6.46
CA ILE A 62 -10.68 -7.98 -5.78
C ILE A 62 -11.32 -8.49 -4.48
N ASN A 63 -11.16 -7.75 -3.39
CA ASN A 63 -11.76 -8.14 -2.11
C ASN A 63 -13.31 -8.18 -2.24
N PRO A 64 -13.96 -9.35 -2.03
CA PRO A 64 -15.42 -9.45 -2.11
C PRO A 64 -16.15 -8.60 -1.07
N GLU A 65 -15.49 -8.31 0.07
CA GLU A 65 -16.06 -7.49 1.15
C GLU A 65 -16.04 -6.00 0.82
N LEU A 66 -15.37 -5.58 -0.26
CA LEU A 66 -15.20 -4.17 -0.60
C LEU A 66 -16.54 -3.44 -0.80
N LYS A 67 -17.56 -4.10 -1.38
CA LYS A 67 -18.92 -3.52 -1.53
C LYS A 67 -19.65 -3.31 -0.20
N THR A 68 -19.21 -4.00 0.85
CA THR A 68 -19.74 -3.85 2.21
C THR A 68 -19.01 -2.74 2.96
N ILE A 69 -17.72 -2.56 2.67
CA ILE A 69 -16.86 -1.53 3.27
C ILE A 69 -17.12 -0.15 2.63
N LEU A 70 -17.26 -0.10 1.31
CA LEU A 70 -17.46 1.11 0.52
C LEU A 70 -18.78 1.03 -0.26
N SER A 71 -19.65 2.01 -0.05
CA SER A 71 -20.96 2.06 -0.74
C SER A 71 -20.85 2.48 -2.21
N ASN A 72 -19.76 3.15 -2.61
CA ASN A 72 -19.56 3.72 -3.94
C ASN A 72 -18.24 3.27 -4.60
N VAL A 73 -18.07 1.96 -4.76
CA VAL A 73 -16.93 1.40 -5.51
C VAL A 73 -17.23 1.53 -7.01
N ASN A 74 -16.47 2.37 -7.72
CA ASN A 74 -16.55 2.48 -9.18
C ASN A 74 -15.30 1.88 -9.86
N GLU A 75 -15.40 1.63 -11.17
CA GLU A 75 -14.30 1.03 -11.94
C GLU A 75 -13.06 1.94 -12.00
N THR A 76 -13.26 3.26 -12.02
CA THR A 76 -12.17 4.25 -12.03
C THR A 76 -11.32 4.16 -10.76
N TYR A 77 -11.96 4.09 -9.60
CA TYR A 77 -11.32 3.90 -8.30
C TYR A 77 -10.55 2.57 -8.28
N LEU A 78 -11.20 1.48 -8.69
CA LEU A 78 -10.58 0.15 -8.70
C LEU A 78 -9.40 0.04 -9.67
N SER A 79 -9.37 0.84 -10.73
CA SER A 79 -8.39 0.69 -11.82
C SER A 79 -6.94 0.79 -11.33
N ASP A 80 -6.63 1.73 -10.44
CA ASP A 80 -5.28 1.91 -9.91
C ASP A 80 -4.86 0.73 -9.00
N PHE A 81 -5.76 0.30 -8.11
CA PHE A 81 -5.50 -0.84 -7.23
C PHE A 81 -5.35 -2.15 -8.00
N ILE A 82 -6.18 -2.36 -9.03
CA ILE A 82 -6.07 -3.51 -9.93
C ILE A 82 -4.73 -3.45 -10.67
N ASN A 83 -4.34 -2.29 -11.20
CA ASN A 83 -3.06 -2.13 -11.90
C ASN A 83 -1.85 -2.45 -11.00
N MET A 84 -1.91 -2.12 -9.71
CA MET A 84 -0.87 -2.51 -8.75
C MET A 84 -0.92 -4.02 -8.45
N ALA A 85 -2.12 -4.58 -8.22
CA ALA A 85 -2.28 -6.00 -7.95
C ALA A 85 -1.87 -6.90 -9.12
N LYS A 86 -2.05 -6.46 -10.36
CA LYS A 86 -1.58 -7.19 -11.54
C LYS A 86 -0.06 -7.37 -11.58
N LYS A 87 0.67 -6.54 -10.84
CA LYS A 87 2.14 -6.58 -10.78
C LYS A 87 2.65 -7.41 -9.62
N GLY A 88 1.75 -8.09 -8.91
CA GLY A 88 2.10 -8.90 -7.74
C GLY A 88 2.08 -8.12 -6.42
N ILE A 89 1.46 -6.94 -6.35
CA ILE A 89 1.49 -6.08 -5.17
C ILE A 89 0.12 -6.09 -4.46
N TYR A 90 0.07 -6.32 -3.16
CA TYR A 90 -1.17 -6.21 -2.41
C TYR A 90 -1.58 -4.75 -2.28
N ALA A 91 -2.83 -4.43 -2.59
CA ALA A 91 -3.32 -3.05 -2.66
C ALA A 91 -4.34 -2.79 -1.54
N PHE A 92 -4.02 -1.83 -0.68
CA PHE A 92 -4.84 -1.39 0.44
C PHE A 92 -5.23 0.08 0.30
N ASP A 93 -6.37 0.43 0.86
CA ASP A 93 -6.87 1.80 0.91
C ASP A 93 -7.39 2.15 2.30
N LYS A 94 -7.47 3.44 2.60
CA LYS A 94 -7.96 3.93 3.88
C LYS A 94 -9.45 3.69 3.99
N THR A 95 -9.87 3.18 5.15
CA THR A 95 -11.30 2.88 5.39
C THR A 95 -12.10 4.14 5.68
N VAL A 96 -11.56 5.04 6.53
CA VAL A 96 -12.25 6.27 6.93
C VAL A 96 -11.53 7.49 6.37
N LEU A 97 -12.03 7.99 5.24
CA LEU A 97 -11.56 9.25 4.64
C LEU A 97 -11.77 10.42 5.61
N ASN A 98 -10.87 11.42 5.56
CA ASN A 98 -10.88 12.61 6.44
C ASN A 98 -10.68 12.36 7.93
N ASN A 99 -10.34 11.14 8.36
CA ASN A 99 -9.91 10.87 9.72
C ASN A 99 -8.40 10.66 9.77
N PHE A 100 -7.66 11.72 10.11
CA PHE A 100 -6.20 11.70 10.18
C PHE A 100 -5.68 10.63 11.17
N LEU A 101 -6.37 10.43 12.29
CA LEU A 101 -5.97 9.50 13.35
C LEU A 101 -6.41 8.06 13.11
N ASP A 102 -7.27 7.81 12.12
CA ASP A 102 -7.66 6.45 11.79
C ASP A 102 -6.49 5.70 11.14
N SER A 103 -6.03 4.64 11.77
CA SER A 103 -4.90 3.84 11.30
C SER A 103 -5.32 2.64 10.46
N ASN A 104 -6.61 2.47 10.20
CA ASN A 104 -7.17 1.27 9.60
C ASN A 104 -7.27 1.37 8.08
N TYR A 105 -6.56 0.48 7.41
CA TYR A 105 -6.61 0.28 5.97
C TYR A 105 -7.27 -1.06 5.66
N HIS A 106 -8.02 -1.14 4.57
CA HIS A 106 -8.66 -2.36 4.11
C HIS A 106 -8.05 -2.82 2.80
N LEU A 107 -8.05 -4.13 2.58
CA LEU A 107 -7.59 -4.72 1.32
C LEU A 107 -8.62 -4.42 0.21
N VAL A 108 -8.16 -3.81 -0.88
CA VAL A 108 -8.97 -3.54 -2.07
C VAL A 108 -8.75 -4.64 -3.11
N ALA A 109 -7.49 -4.95 -3.39
CA ALA A 109 -7.10 -5.92 -4.40
C ALA A 109 -5.84 -6.69 -3.96
N SER A 110 -5.77 -7.96 -4.32
CA SER A 110 -4.63 -8.83 -4.04
C SER A 110 -4.18 -9.55 -5.31
N PRO A 111 -2.87 -9.81 -5.46
CA PRO A 111 -2.34 -10.61 -6.55
C PRO A 111 -2.62 -12.10 -6.31
N LYS A 112 -2.92 -12.88 -7.36
CA LYS A 112 -2.85 -14.35 -7.28
C LYS A 112 -1.42 -14.85 -7.10
N THR A 113 -0.46 -14.17 -7.74
CA THR A 113 0.97 -14.47 -7.71
C THR A 113 1.69 -13.24 -7.14
N PRO A 114 2.03 -13.23 -5.85
CA PRO A 114 2.66 -12.08 -5.22
C PRO A 114 4.12 -11.92 -5.68
N LEU A 115 4.49 -10.66 -5.93
CA LEU A 115 5.86 -10.23 -6.21
C LEU A 115 6.67 -10.35 -4.94
N LYS A 116 7.86 -10.96 -5.06
CA LYS A 116 8.72 -11.20 -3.90
C LYS A 116 9.86 -10.20 -3.85
N LEU A 117 10.30 -9.86 -2.64
CA LEU A 117 11.46 -8.96 -2.43
C LEU A 117 12.70 -9.37 -3.24
N LYS A 118 12.95 -10.67 -3.35
CA LYS A 118 14.09 -11.23 -4.12
C LYS A 118 14.05 -10.91 -5.62
N ASP A 119 12.89 -10.57 -6.15
CA ASP A 119 12.69 -10.29 -7.58
C ASP A 119 12.83 -8.77 -7.87
N LEU A 120 13.05 -7.95 -6.85
CA LEU A 120 13.24 -6.50 -6.95
C LEU A 120 14.71 -6.10 -7.17
N SER A 121 14.90 -4.89 -7.67
CA SER A 121 16.22 -4.26 -7.74
C SER A 121 16.78 -3.97 -6.33
N PRO A 122 18.11 -4.10 -6.12
CA PRO A 122 18.74 -3.86 -4.82
C PRO A 122 18.42 -2.50 -4.20
N ASP A 123 18.34 -1.45 -5.01
CA ASP A 123 18.03 -0.08 -4.56
C ASP A 123 16.61 0.01 -3.97
N VAL A 124 15.66 -0.72 -4.55
CA VAL A 124 14.26 -0.79 -4.07
C VAL A 124 14.20 -1.59 -2.78
N ILE A 125 14.95 -2.70 -2.71
CA ILE A 125 15.05 -3.53 -1.51
C ILE A 125 15.56 -2.69 -0.34
N GLU A 126 16.64 -1.92 -0.51
CA GLU A 126 17.22 -1.11 0.57
C GLU A 126 16.24 -0.09 1.17
N VAL A 127 15.32 0.43 0.34
CA VAL A 127 14.30 1.37 0.79
C VAL A 127 13.13 0.64 1.44
N ILE A 128 12.58 -0.39 0.80
CA ILE A 128 11.37 -1.06 1.27
C ILE A 128 11.58 -1.90 2.53
N VAL A 129 12.80 -2.43 2.76
CA VAL A 129 13.10 -3.16 4.01
C VAL A 129 13.11 -2.26 5.24
N LYS A 130 13.22 -0.94 5.07
CA LYS A 130 13.01 0.01 6.17
C LYS A 130 11.53 0.06 6.56
N ALA A 131 10.65 -0.19 5.61
CA ALA A 131 9.20 -0.26 5.77
C ALA A 131 8.74 -1.73 5.86
N GLN A 132 9.23 -2.47 6.86
CA GLN A 132 8.86 -3.87 7.05
C GLN A 132 7.71 -4.03 8.05
N PHE A 133 6.82 -4.95 7.75
CA PHE A 133 5.74 -5.41 8.63
C PHE A 133 5.91 -6.91 8.89
N ASN A 134 5.93 -7.32 10.16
CA ASN A 134 6.26 -8.69 10.57
C ASN A 134 5.09 -9.68 10.43
N ASN A 135 4.25 -9.53 9.41
CA ASN A 135 3.08 -10.38 9.16
C ASN A 135 2.98 -10.79 7.68
N GLU A 136 2.35 -11.94 7.43
CA GLU A 136 2.08 -12.44 6.06
C GLU A 136 0.92 -11.65 5.44
N LEU A 137 1.10 -11.08 4.24
CA LEU A 137 0.08 -10.25 3.61
C LEU A 137 -1.10 -11.07 3.08
N LYS A 138 -0.85 -12.33 2.70
CA LYS A 138 -1.86 -13.25 2.13
C LYS A 138 -3.12 -13.42 3.00
N ASP A 139 -2.99 -13.30 4.32
CA ASP A 139 -4.09 -13.49 5.28
C ASP A 139 -4.66 -12.16 5.80
N MET A 140 -4.14 -11.03 5.31
CA MET A 140 -4.51 -9.70 5.78
C MET A 140 -5.66 -9.09 4.99
N LYS A 141 -6.81 -8.95 5.66
CA LYS A 141 -7.95 -8.18 5.15
C LYS A 141 -7.88 -6.70 5.51
N GLN A 142 -7.16 -6.38 6.58
CA GLN A 142 -7.00 -5.03 7.10
C GLN A 142 -5.61 -4.85 7.71
N ILE A 143 -5.13 -3.61 7.71
CA ILE A 143 -3.86 -3.22 8.31
C ILE A 143 -4.10 -2.09 9.28
N ASP A 144 -3.39 -2.13 10.41
CA ASP A 144 -3.29 -1.04 11.36
C ASP A 144 -1.88 -0.46 11.30
N VAL A 145 -1.74 0.78 10.83
CA VAL A 145 -0.42 1.42 10.66
C VAL A 145 0.32 1.66 11.98
N PHE A 146 -0.37 1.68 13.12
CA PHE A 146 0.29 1.81 14.42
C PHE A 146 0.97 0.53 14.89
N LYS A 147 0.71 -0.60 14.24
CA LYS A 147 1.41 -1.87 14.50
C LYS A 147 2.73 -2.00 13.76
N PHE A 148 3.10 -1.02 12.94
CA PHE A 148 4.44 -0.96 12.38
C PHE A 148 5.42 -0.68 13.53
N ASN A 149 6.30 -1.65 13.81
CA ASN A 149 7.33 -1.65 14.86
C ASN A 149 6.94 -2.16 16.27
N GLU A 150 5.80 -2.85 16.45
CA GLU A 150 5.54 -3.66 17.66
C GLU A 150 6.20 -5.05 17.59
#